data_AF-A0A673HGD5-F1
#
_entry.id   AF-A0A673HGD5-F1
#
_cell.length_a   1.000
_cell.length_b   1.000
_cell.length_c   1.000
_cell.angle_alpha   90.00
_cell.angle_beta   90.00
_cell.angle_gamma   90.00
#
_symmetry.space_group_name_H-M   'P 1'
#
loop_
_entity.id
_entity.type
_entity.pdbx_description
1 polymer ?
#
loop_
_entity_poly.entity_id
_entity_poly.type
_entity_poly.pdbx_seq_one_letter_code
_entity_poly.pdbx_strand_id
1 'polypeptide(L)'
;MTLTVYALLTFTLSILLTVVESQYVPKTCQCPQVKQRVKGPFSDFKVTLKRPNCLQDEIIVTRQKNNSLVCLSPDGPQGKRLLKCWQSKKCIRRQKQKPRRRNRKQVKSRKVKS
;
A
#
# COMPACT_ATOMS: atom_id res chain seq x y z
N MET A 1 19.33 -33.26 -36.33
CA MET A 1 18.78 -33.97 -35.16
C MET A 1 19.28 -33.39 -33.83
N THR A 2 20.57 -33.04 -33.72
CA THR A 2 21.13 -32.43 -32.49
C THR A 2 20.67 -30.99 -32.25
N LEU A 3 20.57 -30.16 -33.29
CA LEU A 3 20.12 -28.76 -33.22
C LEU A 3 18.69 -28.60 -32.73
N THR A 4 17.78 -29.47 -33.18
CA THR A 4 16.38 -29.48 -32.76
C THR A 4 16.23 -29.91 -31.31
N VAL A 5 17.06 -30.84 -30.84
CA VAL A 5 17.09 -31.27 -29.42
C VAL A 5 17.57 -30.14 -28.52
N TYR A 6 18.63 -29.42 -28.91
CA TYR A 6 19.10 -28.25 -28.16
C TYR A 6 18.05 -27.13 -28.08
N ALA A 7 17.34 -26.85 -29.18
CA ALA A 7 16.30 -25.82 -29.21
C ALA A 7 15.10 -26.17 -28.30
N LEU A 8 14.71 -27.44 -28.23
CA LEU A 8 13.63 -27.89 -27.32
C LEU A 8 14.06 -27.84 -25.85
N LEU A 9 15.32 -28.20 -25.56
CA LEU A 9 15.88 -28.11 -24.20
C LEU A 9 15.97 -26.66 -23.69
N THR A 10 16.40 -25.72 -24.53
CA THR A 10 16.49 -24.30 -24.12
C THR A 10 15.10 -23.67 -23.95
N PHE A 11 14.14 -24.04 -24.80
CA PHE A 11 12.76 -23.57 -24.70
C PHE A 11 12.06 -24.08 -23.43
N THR A 12 12.21 -25.37 -23.11
CA THR A 12 11.66 -25.95 -21.87
C THR A 12 12.30 -25.35 -20.63
N LEU A 13 13.62 -25.15 -20.61
CA LEU A 13 14.32 -24.49 -19.51
C LEU A 13 13.82 -23.05 -19.28
N SER A 14 13.60 -22.30 -20.37
CA SER A 14 13.10 -20.93 -20.33
C SER A 14 11.69 -20.85 -19.74
N ILE A 15 10.80 -21.78 -20.12
CA ILE A 15 9.45 -21.87 -19.54
C ILE A 15 9.54 -22.18 -18.04
N LEU A 16 10.39 -23.13 -17.62
CA LEU A 16 10.58 -23.45 -16.20
C LEU A 16 11.04 -22.23 -15.38
N LEU A 17 11.99 -21.47 -15.90
CA LEU A 17 12.50 -20.24 -15.23
C LEU A 17 11.40 -19.19 -15.07
N THR A 18 10.56 -18.97 -16.08
CA THR A 18 9.45 -17.99 -16.00
C THR A 18 8.36 -18.40 -15.00
N VAL A 19 8.14 -19.69 -14.79
CA VAL A 19 7.15 -20.17 -13.80
C VAL A 19 7.63 -19.92 -12.37
N VAL A 20 8.92 -20.08 -12.09
CA VAL A 20 9.50 -19.89 -10.74
C VAL A 20 9.35 -18.45 -10.25
N GLU A 21 9.36 -17.48 -11.16
CA GLU A 21 9.26 -16.06 -10.81
C GLU A 21 7.82 -15.61 -10.49
N SER A 22 6.82 -16.46 -10.74
CA SER A 22 5.45 -15.96 -10.93
C SER A 22 4.52 -15.99 -9.71
N GLN A 23 4.75 -16.75 -8.63
CA GLN A 23 3.80 -16.76 -7.49
C GLN A 23 4.44 -17.04 -6.13
N TYR A 24 5.23 -16.10 -5.61
CA TYR A 24 5.50 -16.09 -4.16
C TYR A 24 4.20 -15.72 -3.42
N VAL A 25 3.40 -16.73 -3.07
CA VAL A 25 2.26 -16.59 -2.17
C VAL A 25 2.76 -16.91 -0.76
N PRO A 26 2.94 -15.90 0.11
CA PRO A 26 3.38 -16.16 1.47
C PRO A 26 2.36 -17.08 2.16
N LYS A 27 2.87 -18.11 2.84
CA LYS A 27 2.06 -19.12 3.54
C LYS A 27 1.30 -18.54 4.75
N THR A 28 1.71 -17.37 5.21
CA THR A 28 1.14 -16.60 6.32
C THR A 28 0.88 -15.17 5.88
N CYS A 29 0.19 -14.39 6.71
CA CYS A 29 0.10 -12.93 6.56
C CYS A 29 1.51 -12.31 6.42
N GLN A 30 1.64 -11.30 5.55
CA GLN A 30 2.89 -10.55 5.38
C GLN A 30 3.19 -9.66 6.60
N CYS A 31 2.17 -9.29 7.36
CA CYS A 31 2.23 -8.41 8.51
C CYS A 31 2.01 -9.17 9.83
N PRO A 32 3.06 -9.66 10.50
CA PRO A 32 2.93 -10.31 11.81
C PRO A 32 2.58 -9.30 12.92
N GLN A 33 2.90 -8.02 12.74
CA GLN A 33 2.67 -6.95 13.70
C GLN A 33 2.02 -5.76 13.02
N VAL A 34 0.82 -5.38 13.47
CA VAL A 34 0.05 -4.26 12.91
C VAL A 34 0.03 -3.08 13.87
N LYS A 35 0.23 -1.87 13.35
CA LYS A 35 0.03 -0.64 14.13
C LYS A 35 -1.40 -0.16 13.97
N GLN A 36 -2.04 0.28 15.05
CA GLN A 36 -3.39 0.85 15.00
C GLN A 36 -3.44 2.20 14.26
N ARG A 37 -2.33 2.95 14.31
CA ARG A 37 -2.20 4.25 13.65
C ARG A 37 -0.76 4.50 13.22
N VAL A 38 -0.58 5.04 12.03
CA VAL A 38 0.69 5.59 11.56
C VAL A 38 0.69 7.10 11.76
N LYS A 39 1.65 7.59 12.56
CA LYS A 39 1.88 9.02 12.79
C LYS A 39 2.58 9.64 11.57
N GLY A 40 2.16 10.84 11.20
CA GLY A 40 2.75 11.60 10.10
C GLY A 40 2.23 11.20 8.70
N PRO A 41 2.74 11.85 7.64
CA PRO A 41 2.38 11.54 6.27
C PRO A 41 3.06 10.25 5.78
N PHE A 42 2.36 9.51 4.92
CA PHE A 42 2.89 8.40 4.15
C PHE A 42 2.79 8.75 2.66
N SER A 43 3.74 8.31 1.86
CA SER A 43 3.80 8.57 0.42
C SER A 43 2.83 7.68 -0.35
N ASP A 44 2.72 6.42 0.06
CA ASP A 44 1.93 5.41 -0.63
C ASP A 44 1.38 4.35 0.34
N PHE A 45 0.44 3.53 -0.14
CA PHE A 45 -0.08 2.38 0.57
C PHE A 45 -0.52 1.25 -0.39
N LYS A 46 -0.32 0.01 0.05
CA LYS A 46 -0.78 -1.22 -0.61
C LYS A 46 -1.83 -1.91 0.27
N VAL A 47 -2.90 -2.38 -0.36
CA VAL A 47 -3.94 -3.20 0.27
C VAL A 47 -3.87 -4.59 -0.33
N THR A 48 -3.79 -5.60 0.52
CA THR A 48 -3.91 -7.01 0.15
C THR A 48 -5.14 -7.56 0.84
N LEU A 49 -6.08 -8.08 0.07
CA LEU A 49 -7.30 -8.66 0.64
C LEU A 49 -6.99 -9.99 1.35
N LYS A 50 -7.89 -10.38 2.25
CA LYS A 50 -7.88 -11.70 2.88
C LYS A 50 -7.73 -12.83 1.85
N ARG A 51 -6.96 -13.86 2.22
CA ARG A 51 -6.63 -15.04 1.41
C ARG A 51 -6.73 -16.29 2.28
N PRO A 52 -6.74 -17.52 1.71
CA PRO A 52 -6.77 -18.75 2.50
C PRO A 52 -5.68 -18.83 3.58
N ASN A 53 -4.52 -18.23 3.29
CA ASN A 53 -3.33 -18.19 4.17
C ASN A 53 -3.30 -16.99 5.14
N CYS A 54 -4.23 -16.04 5.01
CA CYS A 54 -4.32 -14.86 5.86
C CYS A 54 -5.76 -14.38 5.93
N LEU A 55 -6.43 -14.61 7.05
CA LEU A 55 -7.88 -14.39 7.22
C LEU A 55 -8.27 -12.91 7.36
N GLN A 56 -7.31 -11.99 7.29
CA GLN A 56 -7.50 -10.55 7.47
C GLN A 56 -6.97 -9.77 6.27
N ASP A 57 -7.57 -8.61 6.02
CA ASP A 57 -7.07 -7.66 5.03
C ASP A 57 -5.79 -6.98 5.56
N GLU A 58 -4.76 -6.90 4.75
CA GLU A 58 -3.48 -6.30 5.11
C GLU A 58 -3.31 -4.94 4.45
N ILE A 59 -2.94 -3.93 5.23
CA ILE A 59 -2.64 -2.59 4.74
C ILE A 59 -1.19 -2.28 5.07
N ILE A 60 -0.36 -2.05 4.05
CA ILE A 60 1.04 -1.68 4.21
C ILE A 60 1.19 -0.24 3.72
N VAL A 61 1.71 0.65 4.56
CA VAL A 61 1.96 2.05 4.19
C VAL A 61 3.46 2.32 4.10
N THR A 62 3.84 3.18 3.16
CA THR A 62 5.24 3.63 2.98
C THR A 62 5.41 5.00 3.63
N ARG A 63 6.17 5.06 4.73
CA ARG A 63 6.40 6.33 5.43
C ARG A 63 7.22 7.29 4.58
N GLN A 64 6.78 8.55 4.48
CA GLN A 64 7.46 9.55 3.65
C GLN A 64 8.84 9.95 4.20
N LYS A 65 9.05 9.86 5.53
CA LYS A 65 10.30 10.29 6.17
C LYS A 65 11.51 9.43 5.79
N ASN A 66 11.31 8.12 5.64
CA ASN A 66 12.41 7.16 5.52
C ASN A 66 12.07 5.99 4.58
N ASN A 67 10.98 6.08 3.83
CA ASN A 67 10.45 5.03 2.96
C ASN A 67 10.25 3.67 3.65
N SER A 68 10.14 3.65 5.00
CA SER A 68 9.93 2.40 5.72
C SER A 68 8.49 1.91 5.53
N LEU A 69 8.37 0.60 5.29
CA LEU A 69 7.11 -0.09 5.21
C LEU A 69 6.58 -0.35 6.60
N VAL A 70 5.31 -0.01 6.84
CA VAL A 70 4.65 -0.21 8.12
C VAL A 70 3.28 -0.80 7.89
N CYS A 71 3.01 -1.91 8.58
CA CYS A 71 1.70 -2.54 8.59
C CYS A 71 0.72 -1.73 9.46
N LEU A 72 -0.45 -1.44 8.91
CA LEU A 72 -1.55 -0.73 9.54
C LEU A 72 -2.73 -1.67 9.71
N SER A 73 -3.35 -1.67 10.89
CA SER A 73 -4.53 -2.50 11.17
C SER A 73 -5.72 -2.07 10.29
N PRO A 74 -6.43 -3.02 9.64
CA PRO A 74 -7.63 -2.72 8.86
C PRO A 74 -8.81 -2.27 9.73
N ASP A 75 -8.86 -2.69 10.99
CA ASP A 75 -10.01 -2.46 11.90
C ASP A 75 -10.01 -1.05 12.52
N GLY A 76 -8.84 -0.43 12.59
CA GLY A 76 -8.66 0.90 13.13
C GLY A 76 -9.32 1.99 12.26
N PRO A 77 -9.61 3.18 12.82
CA PRO A 77 -10.24 4.27 12.07
C PRO A 77 -9.44 4.71 10.83
N GLN A 78 -8.11 4.66 10.91
CA GLN A 78 -7.24 4.99 9.79
C GLN A 78 -7.27 3.91 8.70
N GLY A 79 -7.21 2.63 9.08
CA GLY A 79 -7.29 1.49 8.16
C GLY A 79 -8.62 1.43 7.42
N LYS A 80 -9.74 1.53 8.13
CA LYS A 80 -11.09 1.57 7.54
C LYS A 80 -11.25 2.67 6.48
N ARG A 81 -10.69 3.86 6.74
CA ARG A 81 -10.71 4.96 5.76
C ARG A 81 -9.91 4.63 4.52
N LEU A 82 -8.74 4.02 4.66
CA LEU A 82 -7.90 3.61 3.53
C LEU A 82 -8.56 2.49 2.71
N LEU A 83 -9.13 1.47 3.37
CA LEU A 83 -9.88 0.40 2.72
C LEU A 83 -11.05 0.93 1.89
N LYS A 84 -11.91 1.77 2.49
CA LYS A 84 -13.04 2.38 1.76
C LYS A 84 -12.58 3.22 0.57
N CYS A 85 -11.44 3.89 0.72
CA CYS A 85 -10.88 4.73 -0.33
C CYS A 85 -10.25 3.93 -1.48
N TRP A 86 -9.62 2.79 -1.15
CA TRP A 86 -9.10 1.82 -2.10
C TRP A 86 -10.24 1.16 -2.89
N GLN A 87 -11.28 0.65 -2.21
CA GLN A 87 -12.47 0.07 -2.82
C GLN A 87 -13.18 1.04 -3.78
N SER A 88 -13.26 2.31 -3.40
CA SER A 88 -13.90 3.34 -4.23
C SER A 88 -12.99 3.93 -5.32
N LYS A 89 -11.72 3.52 -5.43
CA LYS A 89 -10.69 4.10 -6.32
C LYS A 89 -10.52 5.63 -6.19
N LYS A 90 -11.04 6.25 -5.13
CA LYS A 90 -11.07 7.72 -4.94
C LYS A 90 -9.74 8.30 -4.42
N CYS A 91 -8.90 7.47 -3.79
CA CYS A 91 -7.63 7.91 -3.21
C CYS A 91 -6.62 8.38 -4.25
N ILE A 92 -6.52 7.64 -5.36
CA ILE A 92 -5.60 7.94 -6.46
C ILE A 92 -5.93 9.32 -7.09
N ARG A 93 -7.22 9.68 -7.16
CA ARG A 93 -7.67 10.98 -7.70
C ARG A 93 -7.44 12.15 -6.73
N ARG A 94 -7.59 11.94 -5.43
CA ARG A 94 -7.49 13.03 -4.42
C ARG A 94 -6.06 13.48 -4.14
N GLN A 95 -5.06 12.63 -4.33
CA GLN A 95 -3.65 12.99 -4.09
C GLN A 95 -3.15 14.04 -5.09
N LYS A 96 -3.70 14.07 -6.31
CA LYS A 96 -3.39 15.10 -7.34
C LYS A 96 -4.10 16.45 -7.14
N GLN A 97 -5.09 16.57 -6.23
CA GLN A 97 -6.04 17.71 -6.25
C GLN A 97 -6.03 18.65 -5.04
N LYS A 98 -5.05 18.60 -4.12
CA LYS A 98 -5.05 19.53 -2.98
C LYS A 98 -3.80 20.41 -2.89
N PRO A 99 -3.81 21.63 -3.48
CA PRO A 99 -3.09 22.73 -2.87
C PRO A 99 -3.66 22.93 -1.46
N ARG A 100 -2.81 22.84 -0.43
CA ARG A 100 -3.16 23.13 0.96
C ARG A 100 -3.59 24.60 1.08
N ARG A 101 -4.87 24.91 0.90
CA ARG A 101 -5.42 26.18 1.38
C ARG A 101 -5.42 26.14 2.91
N ARG A 102 -4.34 26.65 3.50
CA ARG A 102 -4.30 27.07 4.91
C ARG A 102 -5.34 28.18 5.06
N ASN A 103 -6.57 27.83 5.43
CA ASN A 103 -7.47 28.82 6.03
C ASN A 103 -6.91 29.16 7.40
N ARG A 104 -5.98 30.11 7.42
CA ARG A 104 -5.54 30.84 8.60
C ARG A 104 -6.78 31.59 9.08
N LYS A 105 -7.57 30.99 9.97
CA LYS A 105 -8.61 31.73 10.71
C LYS A 105 -7.86 32.84 11.45
N GLN A 106 -7.94 34.06 10.92
CA GLN A 106 -7.50 35.26 11.63
C GLN A 106 -8.31 35.30 12.92
N VAL A 107 -7.67 34.99 14.04
CA VAL A 107 -8.20 35.30 15.35
C VAL A 107 -8.27 36.82 15.41
N LYS A 108 -9.50 37.34 15.34
CA LYS A 108 -9.86 38.75 15.32
C LYS A 108 -9.25 39.42 16.55
N SER A 109 -8.25 40.28 16.35
CA SER A 109 -7.68 41.11 17.42
C SER A 109 -8.80 41.98 17.99
N ARG A 110 -9.09 41.83 19.28
CA ARG A 110 -10.02 42.73 19.99
C ARG A 110 -9.32 44.08 20.15
N LYS A 111 -9.68 45.04 19.30
CA LYS A 111 -9.38 46.45 19.51
C LYS A 111 -10.28 46.96 20.63
N VAL A 112 -9.78 47.01 21.86
CA VAL A 112 -10.39 47.82 22.92
C VAL A 112 -9.87 49.24 22.70
N LYS A 113 -10.81 50.15 22.42
CA LYS A 113 -10.60 51.60 22.27
C LYS A 113 -10.42 52.20 23.68
N SER A 114 -9.72 53.34 23.71
CA SER A 114 -9.38 54.21 24.86
C SER A 114 -10.36 54.23 26.02
#